data_AF-A0A1H1RHN7-F1
#
_entry.id   AF-A0A1H1RHN7-F1
#
_cell.length_a   1.000
_cell.length_b   1.000
_cell.length_c   1.000
_cell.angle_alpha   90.00
_cell.angle_beta   90.00
_cell.angle_gamma   90.00
#
_symmetry.space_group_name_H-M   'P 1'
#
loop_
_entity.id
_entity.type
_entity.pdbx_description
1 polymer ?
#
loop_
_entity_poly.entity_id
_entity_poly.type
_entity_poly.pdbx_seq_one_letter_code
_entity_poly.pdbx_strand_id
1 'polypeptide(L)'
;MLEERDRRALADIEQRLAVEDPDFVRRMDGAVRLPLIPVLCMTVFLTLPFVALFLGPAAALITVDLTALLVILLLAVRRARRRR
;
A
#
# COMPACT_ATOMS: atom_id res chain seq x y z
N MET A 1 -6.11 23.07 -20.93
CA MET A 1 -5.16 22.42 -21.87
C MET A 1 -3.81 23.03 -21.58
N LEU A 2 -2.87 22.27 -21.05
CA LEU A 2 -1.49 22.75 -20.89
C LEU A 2 -0.91 22.95 -22.29
N GLU A 3 -0.30 24.12 -22.54
CA GLU A 3 0.33 24.38 -23.82
C GLU A 3 1.50 23.41 -24.04
N GLU A 4 1.74 23.03 -25.29
CA GLU A 4 2.80 22.08 -25.68
C GLU A 4 4.19 22.51 -25.19
N ARG A 5 4.37 23.83 -24.97
CA ARG A 5 5.58 24.44 -24.41
C ARG A 5 5.77 24.12 -22.93
N ASP A 6 4.70 24.24 -22.14
CA ASP A 6 4.74 23.92 -20.71
C ASP A 6 5.02 22.44 -20.49
N ARG A 7 4.47 21.59 -21.36
CA ARG A 7 4.70 20.15 -21.31
C ARG A 7 6.16 19.77 -21.55
N ARG A 8 6.84 20.47 -22.45
CA ARG A 8 8.28 20.26 -22.71
C ARG A 8 9.14 20.82 -21.58
N ALA A 9 8.79 21.99 -21.04
CA ALA A 9 9.50 22.57 -19.90
C ALA A 9 9.41 21.65 -18.66
N LEU A 10 8.22 21.09 -18.39
CA LEU A 10 8.01 20.11 -17.33
C LEU A 10 8.85 18.84 -17.53
N ALA A 11 8.88 18.27 -18.74
CA ALA A 11 9.67 17.08 -19.03
C ALA A 11 11.19 17.32 -18.84
N ASP A 12 11.67 18.51 -19.21
CA ASP A 12 13.08 18.87 -19.07
C ASP A 12 13.48 19.09 -17.59
N ILE A 13 12.56 19.63 -16.79
CA ILE A 13 12.71 19.75 -15.33
C ILE A 13 12.75 18.37 -14.68
N GLU A 14 11.81 17.48 -15.02
CA GLU A 14 11.76 16.11 -14.48
C GLU A 14 13.02 15.32 -14.83
N GLN A 15 13.53 15.46 -16.06
CA GLN A 15 14.74 14.78 -16.50
C GLN A 15 15.98 15.27 -15.76
N ARG A 16 16.09 16.59 -15.53
CA ARG A 16 17.18 17.15 -14.71
C ARG A 16 17.09 16.71 -13.25
N LEU A 17 15.90 16.73 -12.67
CA LEU A 17 15.67 16.28 -11.29
C LEU A 17 16.03 14.79 -11.10
N ALA A 18 15.75 13.96 -12.11
CA ALA A 18 16.08 12.53 -12.08
C ALA A 18 17.58 12.24 -12.09
N VAL A 19 18.37 13.13 -12.69
CA VAL A 19 19.84 13.02 -12.73
C VAL A 19 20.46 13.58 -11.44
N GLU A 20 19.89 14.65 -10.88
CA GLU A 20 20.43 15.32 -9.68
C GLU A 20 20.05 14.62 -8.36
N ASP A 21 18.83 14.08 -8.24
CA ASP A 21 18.38 13.37 -7.03
C ASP A 21 17.53 12.14 -7.39
N PRO A 22 18.17 10.98 -7.69
CA PRO A 22 17.47 9.75 -7.99
C PRO A 22 16.66 9.21 -6.79
N ASP A 23 17.02 9.60 -5.55
CA ASP A 23 16.27 9.22 -4.35
C ASP A 23 14.99 10.06 -4.18
N PHE A 24 14.96 11.30 -4.66
CA PHE A 24 13.73 12.09 -4.80
C PHE A 24 12.79 11.47 -5.84
N VAL A 25 13.31 11.03 -6.99
CA VAL A 25 12.50 10.30 -7.97
C VAL A 25 11.97 9.00 -7.41
N ARG A 26 12.74 8.20 -6.67
CA ARG A 26 12.20 7.00 -5.98
C ARG A 26 11.12 7.32 -4.93
N ARG A 27 11.14 8.52 -4.33
CA ARG A 27 10.11 8.96 -3.38
C ARG A 27 8.84 9.44 -4.10
N MET A 28 8.97 10.12 -5.24
CA MET A 28 7.83 10.57 -6.06
C MET A 28 7.23 9.43 -6.90
N ASP A 29 8.07 8.60 -7.51
CA ASP A 29 7.75 7.36 -8.21
C ASP A 29 7.38 6.23 -7.23
N GLY A 30 7.03 6.61 -6.00
CA GLY A 30 6.30 5.79 -5.06
C GLY A 30 4.95 5.44 -5.67
N ALA A 31 4.97 4.55 -6.66
CA ALA A 31 3.84 3.86 -7.25
C ALA A 31 2.84 3.65 -6.13
N VAL A 32 1.63 4.16 -6.31
CA VAL A 32 0.55 4.12 -5.35
C VAL A 32 0.29 2.65 -5.01
N ARG A 33 1.10 2.09 -4.11
CA ARG A 33 0.95 0.75 -3.60
C ARG A 33 -0.23 0.90 -2.67
N LEU A 34 -1.40 0.59 -3.21
CA LEU A 34 -2.65 0.46 -2.46
C LEU A 34 -2.29 -0.01 -1.05
N PRO A 35 -2.67 0.75 0.00
CA PRO A 35 -2.20 0.49 1.34
C PRO A 35 -2.81 -0.83 1.82
N LEU A 36 -2.09 -1.93 1.54
CA LEU A 36 -2.59 -3.30 1.63
C LEU A 36 -3.10 -3.62 3.04
N ILE A 37 -2.42 -3.10 4.07
CA ILE A 37 -2.81 -3.33 5.47
C ILE A 37 -4.14 -2.62 5.78
N PRO A 38 -4.29 -1.29 5.56
CA PRO A 38 -5.59 -0.63 5.69
C PRO A 38 -6.72 -1.28 4.90
N VAL A 39 -6.46 -1.66 3.64
CA VAL A 39 -7.47 -2.33 2.80
C VAL A 39 -7.86 -3.68 3.41
N LEU A 40 -6.89 -4.51 3.79
CA LEU A 40 -7.12 -5.80 4.44
C LEU A 40 -7.93 -5.65 5.73
N CYS A 41 -7.54 -4.74 6.62
CA CYS A 41 -8.24 -4.48 7.87
C CYS A 41 -9.69 -4.01 7.62
N MET A 42 -9.89 -3.12 6.65
CA MET A 42 -11.22 -2.65 6.28
C MET A 42 -12.10 -3.78 5.75
N THR A 43 -11.58 -4.63 4.86
CA THR A 43 -12.32 -5.77 4.32
C THR A 43 -12.73 -6.73 5.43
N VAL A 44 -11.80 -7.08 6.32
CA VAL A 44 -12.10 -7.97 7.45
C VAL A 44 -13.14 -7.36 8.36
N PHE A 45 -13.00 -6.09 8.72
CA PHE A 45 -13.98 -5.39 9.55
C PHE A 45 -15.39 -5.40 8.95
N LEU A 46 -15.52 -5.17 7.64
CA LEU A 46 -16.80 -5.19 6.94
C LEU A 46 -17.42 -6.60 6.87
N THR A 47 -16.59 -7.63 6.73
CA THR A 47 -17.06 -9.03 6.63
C THR A 47 -17.32 -9.69 7.99
N LEU A 48 -16.66 -9.23 9.06
CA LEU A 48 -16.74 -9.78 10.40
C LEU A 48 -18.17 -9.96 10.95
N PRO A 49 -19.09 -8.97 10.85
CA PRO A 49 -20.45 -9.16 11.34
C PRO A 49 -21.18 -10.28 10.61
N PHE A 50 -20.95 -10.47 9.31
CA PHE A 50 -21.53 -11.57 8.54
C PHE A 50 -20.94 -12.91 8.96
N VAL A 51 -19.63 -12.98 9.19
CA VAL A 51 -18.97 -14.19 9.70
C VAL A 51 -19.53 -14.57 11.07
N ALA A 52 -19.65 -13.60 11.98
CA ALA A 52 -20.22 -13.82 13.30
C ALA A 52 -21.70 -14.26 13.23
N LEU A 53 -22.47 -13.68 12.31
CA LEU A 53 -23.89 -13.96 12.15
C LEU A 53 -24.14 -15.36 11.57
N PHE A 54 -23.39 -15.77 10.54
CA PHE A 54 -23.64 -17.03 9.81
C PHE A 54 -22.83 -18.22 10.33
N LEU A 55 -21.60 -18.00 10.81
CA LEU A 55 -20.69 -19.07 11.28
C LEU A 55 -20.49 -19.03 12.80
N GLY A 56 -21.07 -18.05 13.48
CA GLY A 56 -21.01 -17.92 14.93
C GLY A 56 -19.76 -17.19 15.46
N PRO A 57 -19.70 -16.94 16.77
CA PRO A 57 -18.67 -16.12 17.40
C PRO A 57 -17.28 -16.77 17.35
N ALA A 58 -17.19 -18.11 17.40
CA ALA A 58 -15.92 -18.82 17.31
C ALA A 58 -15.24 -18.60 15.94
N ALA A 59 -16.01 -18.64 14.85
CA ALA A 59 -15.48 -18.37 13.52
C ALA A 59 -14.99 -16.93 13.36
N ALA A 60 -15.70 -15.96 13.95
CA ALA A 60 -15.27 -14.57 13.95
C ALA A 60 -13.91 -14.39 14.65
N LEU A 61 -13.70 -15.01 15.82
CA LEU A 61 -12.40 -14.97 16.52
C LEU A 61 -11.27 -15.55 15.66
N ILE A 62 -11.49 -16.72 15.04
CA ILE A 62 -10.52 -17.34 14.14
C ILE A 62 -10.16 -16.40 12.97
N THR A 63 -11.15 -15.73 12.37
CA THR A 63 -10.87 -14.78 11.28
C THR A 63 -10.04 -13.58 11.72
N VAL A 64 -10.26 -13.06 12.93
CA VAL A 64 -9.46 -11.95 13.47
C VAL A 64 -8.01 -12.40 13.69
N ASP A 65 -7.82 -13.57 14.32
CA ASP A 65 -6.48 -14.10 14.62
C ASP A 65 -5.67 -14.37 13.34
N LEU A 66 -6.30 -15.00 12.33
CA LEU A 66 -5.67 -15.21 11.02
C LEU A 66 -5.29 -13.90 10.34
N THR A 67 -6.15 -12.88 10.44
CA THR A 67 -5.87 -11.55 9.89
C THR A 67 -4.69 -10.90 10.60
N ALA A 68 -4.64 -10.98 11.93
CA ALA A 68 -3.54 -10.44 12.72
C ALA A 68 -2.21 -11.11 12.35
N LEU A 69 -2.18 -12.44 12.25
CA LEU A 69 -1.02 -13.20 11.80
C LEU A 69 -0.56 -12.78 10.40
N LEU A 70 -1.50 -12.58 9.48
CA LEU A 70 -1.19 -12.14 8.11
C LEU A 70 -0.58 -10.74 8.09
N VAL A 71 -1.10 -9.80 8.89
CA VAL A 71 -0.53 -8.45 9.03
C VAL A 71 0.90 -8.51 9.58
N ILE A 72 1.12 -9.30 10.64
CA ILE A 72 2.46 -9.49 11.23
C ILE A 72 3.43 -10.03 10.19
N LEU A 73 3.03 -11.05 9.42
CA LEU A 73 3.83 -11.64 8.36
C LEU A 73 4.15 -10.61 7.26
N LEU A 74 3.15 -9.85 6.79
CA LEU A 74 3.34 -8.80 5.79
C LEU A 74 4.32 -7.73 6.27
N LEU A 75 4.24 -7.32 7.54
CA LEU A 75 5.17 -6.38 8.14
C LEU A 75 6.57 -6.96 8.25
N ALA A 76 6.72 -8.22 8.66
CA ALA A 76 7.99 -8.91 8.75
C ALA A 76 8.67 -9.02 7.37
N VAL A 77 7.94 -9.43 6.34
CA VAL A 77 8.43 -9.53 4.96
C VAL A 77 8.81 -8.15 4.42
N ARG A 78 7.98 -7.12 4.64
CA ARG A 78 8.29 -5.74 4.25
C ARG A 78 9.57 -5.25 4.92
N ARG A 79 9.76 -5.55 6.21
CA ARG A 79 10.97 -5.18 6.96
C ARG A 79 12.20 -5.92 6.44
N ALA A 80 12.09 -7.22 6.16
CA ALA A 80 13.19 -8.01 5.60
C ALA A 80 13.61 -7.50 4.21
N ARG A 81 12.65 -7.13 3.35
CA ARG A 81 12.91 -6.55 2.02
C ARG A 81 13.47 -5.13 2.06
N ARG A 82 13.26 -4.36 3.14
CA ARG A 82 13.86 -3.03 3.32
C ARG A 82 15.28 -3.08 3.89
N ARG A 83 15.68 -4.19 4.51
CA ARG A 83 17.02 -4.39 5.09
C ARG A 83 18.03 -5.03 4.13
N ARG A 84 17.57 -5.59 3.02
CA ARG A 84 18.39 -6.02 1.89
C ARG A 84 18.45 -4.90 0.86
#